data_AF-A0A7Y2Y8K0-F1
#
_entry.id   AF-A0A7Y2Y8K0-F1
#
_cell.length_a   1.000
_cell.length_b   1.000
_cell.length_c   1.000
_cell.angle_alpha   90.00
_cell.angle_beta   90.00
_cell.angle_gamma   90.00
#
_symmetry.space_group_name_H-M   'P 1'
#
loop_
_entity.id
_entity.type
_entity.pdbx_description
1 polymer ?
#
loop_
_entity_poly.entity_id
_entity_poly.type
_entity_poly.pdbx_seq_one_letter_code
_entity_poly.pdbx_strand_id
1 'polypeptide(L)'
;MKYLILVLLSFSLTASSQTLSSEDLLDKTISYHDPNSHWSTFKGEFKVTMETPNSSDRESEIRIDLPAEYFSVKASRDTITTEYELNKSECKIRLNGLSNLSEGQLKTNRLSCERANMYKN
;
A
#
# COMPACT_ATOMS: atom_id res chain seq x y z
N MET A 1 -53.80 -14.13 26.16
CA MET A 1 -53.11 -12.84 26.37
C MET A 1 -51.60 -13.00 26.61
N LYS A 2 -51.13 -13.91 27.48
CA LYS A 2 -49.69 -14.01 27.85
C LYS A 2 -48.72 -14.34 26.69
N TYR A 3 -49.15 -15.14 25.70
CA TYR A 3 -48.32 -15.49 24.55
C TYR A 3 -48.49 -14.55 23.34
N LEU A 4 -49.48 -13.66 23.36
CA LEU A 4 -49.76 -12.74 22.25
C LEU A 4 -48.65 -11.69 22.09
N ILE A 5 -48.09 -11.25 23.22
CA ILE A 5 -46.99 -10.28 23.28
C ILE A 5 -45.70 -10.89 22.70
N LEU A 6 -45.46 -12.18 22.95
CA LEU A 6 -44.30 -12.90 22.42
C LEU A 6 -44.37 -13.10 20.89
N VAL A 7 -45.57 -13.30 20.35
CA VAL A 7 -45.82 -13.42 18.90
C VAL A 7 -45.69 -12.05 18.21
N LEU A 8 -46.10 -10.95 18.86
CA LEU A 8 -45.90 -9.61 18.32
C LEU A 8 -44.40 -9.21 18.26
N LEU A 9 -43.60 -9.58 19.27
CA LEU A 9 -42.17 -9.28 19.29
C LEU A 9 -41.39 -10.02 18.19
N SER A 10 -41.81 -11.23 17.83
CA SER A 10 -41.13 -12.06 16.82
C SER A 10 -41.38 -11.59 15.38
N PHE A 11 -42.47 -10.85 15.13
CA PHE A 11 -42.74 -10.22 13.82
C PHE A 11 -42.01 -8.89 13.60
N SER A 12 -41.40 -8.31 14.64
CA SER A 12 -40.79 -6.96 14.59
C SER A 12 -39.30 -6.96 14.17
N LEU A 13 -38.69 -8.14 13.99
CA LEU A 13 -37.26 -8.30 13.74
C LEU A 13 -36.96 -8.57 12.26
N THR A 14 -37.44 -7.71 11.37
CA THR A 14 -36.92 -7.68 9.99
C THR A 14 -35.59 -6.92 9.97
N ALA A 15 -34.50 -7.63 10.28
CA ALA A 15 -33.16 -7.09 10.12
C ALA A 15 -32.90 -6.82 8.62
N SER A 16 -32.95 -5.55 8.23
CA SER A 16 -32.54 -5.13 6.90
C SER A 16 -31.03 -4.91 6.92
N SER A 17 -30.27 -5.75 6.21
CA SER A 17 -28.89 -5.41 5.87
C SER A 17 -28.91 -4.26 4.86
N GLN A 18 -27.93 -3.38 4.94
CA GLN A 18 -27.63 -2.47 3.85
C GLN A 18 -27.23 -3.27 2.61
N THR A 19 -27.94 -3.06 1.51
CA THR A 19 -27.53 -3.52 0.19
C THR A 19 -26.50 -2.50 -0.32
N LEU A 20 -25.23 -2.89 -0.35
CA LEU A 20 -24.13 -2.04 -0.82
C LEU A 20 -23.52 -2.72 -2.04
N SER A 21 -23.48 -2.02 -3.18
CA SER A 21 -22.75 -2.49 -4.35
C SER A 21 -21.24 -2.36 -4.14
N SER A 22 -20.45 -3.05 -4.95
CA SER A 22 -18.98 -2.95 -4.91
C SER A 22 -18.52 -1.54 -5.28
N GLU A 23 -19.22 -0.90 -6.22
CA GLU A 23 -18.98 0.46 -6.68
C GLU A 23 -19.28 1.47 -5.56
N ASP A 24 -20.44 1.35 -4.90
CA ASP A 24 -20.79 2.21 -3.76
C ASP A 24 -19.79 2.04 -2.60
N LEU A 25 -19.31 0.82 -2.35
CA LEU A 25 -18.30 0.56 -1.34
C LEU A 25 -16.97 1.25 -1.70
N LEU A 26 -16.55 1.15 -2.96
CA LEU A 26 -15.32 1.78 -3.44
C LEU A 26 -15.39 3.31 -3.31
N ASP A 27 -16.47 3.92 -3.81
CA ASP A 27 -16.66 5.38 -3.78
C ASP A 27 -16.71 5.91 -2.35
N LYS A 28 -17.38 5.19 -1.44
CA LYS A 28 -17.40 5.53 -0.02
C LYS A 28 -16.03 5.40 0.63
N THR A 29 -15.28 4.37 0.28
CA THR A 29 -13.92 4.14 0.82
C THR A 29 -12.97 5.23 0.36
N ILE A 30 -13.00 5.60 -0.93
CA ILE A 30 -12.20 6.70 -1.48
C ILE A 30 -12.57 8.01 -0.77
N SER A 31 -13.86 8.33 -0.67
CA SER A 31 -14.33 9.57 -0.03
C SER A 31 -13.98 9.65 1.46
N TYR A 32 -13.99 8.50 2.15
CA TYR A 32 -13.62 8.43 3.56
C TYR A 32 -12.12 8.67 3.78
N HIS A 33 -11.26 8.11 2.94
CA HIS A 33 -9.81 8.24 3.06
C HIS A 33 -9.23 9.51 2.43
N ASP A 34 -9.93 10.12 1.45
CA ASP A 34 -9.52 11.36 0.80
C ASP A 34 -10.69 12.37 0.66
N PRO A 35 -11.18 12.94 1.77
CA PRO A 35 -12.37 13.80 1.76
C PRO A 35 -12.16 15.12 1.00
N ASN A 36 -10.91 15.51 0.74
CA ASN A 36 -10.56 16.75 0.05
C ASN A 36 -10.00 16.51 -1.36
N SER A 37 -10.05 15.26 -1.86
CA SER A 37 -9.53 14.90 -3.19
C SER A 37 -8.07 15.29 -3.42
N HIS A 38 -7.23 15.23 -2.38
CA HIS A 38 -5.82 15.58 -2.45
C HIS A 38 -4.96 14.46 -3.06
N TRP A 39 -5.45 13.22 -3.12
CA TRP A 39 -4.69 12.05 -3.55
C TRP A 39 -4.12 12.25 -4.96
N SER A 40 -4.90 12.70 -5.94
CA SER A 40 -4.42 12.90 -7.32
C SER A 40 -3.26 13.89 -7.44
N THR A 41 -3.09 14.77 -6.45
CA THR A 41 -2.02 15.77 -6.37
C THR A 41 -0.94 15.41 -5.34
N PHE A 42 -1.01 14.22 -4.75
CA PHE A 42 -0.13 13.84 -3.66
C PHE A 42 1.33 13.81 -4.11
N LYS A 43 2.14 14.53 -3.34
CA LYS A 43 3.59 14.55 -3.44
C LYS A 43 4.17 14.57 -2.04
N GLY A 44 4.94 13.56 -1.70
CA GLY A 44 5.43 13.39 -0.36
C GLY A 44 6.63 12.47 -0.25
N GLU A 45 7.29 12.56 0.90
CA GLU A 45 8.36 11.69 1.33
C GLU A 45 8.01 11.09 2.69
N PHE A 46 8.22 9.79 2.84
CA PHE A 46 8.04 9.07 4.09
C PHE A 46 9.36 8.43 4.50
N LYS A 47 9.69 8.57 5.79
CA LYS A 47 10.78 7.83 6.43
C LYS A 47 10.15 6.82 7.36
N VAL A 48 10.31 5.54 7.05
CA VAL A 48 9.68 4.43 7.77
C VAL A 48 10.77 3.54 8.35
N THR A 49 10.76 3.39 9.66
CA THR A 49 11.62 2.44 10.37
C THR A 49 10.80 1.20 10.72
N MET A 50 11.24 0.03 10.26
CA MET A 50 10.64 -1.25 10.59
C MET A 50 11.55 -2.01 11.56
N GLU A 51 11.10 -2.11 12.80
CA GLU A 51 11.80 -2.80 13.88
C GLU A 51 11.39 -4.27 13.91
N THR A 52 12.32 -5.17 14.23
CA THR A 52 12.04 -6.60 14.41
C THR A 52 12.92 -7.12 15.55
N PRO A 53 12.37 -7.84 16.55
CA PRO A 53 13.18 -8.34 17.65
C PRO A 53 14.42 -9.12 17.17
N ASN A 54 15.57 -8.84 17.79
CA ASN A 54 16.87 -9.46 17.49
C ASN A 54 17.39 -9.23 16.06
N SER A 55 16.87 -8.23 15.33
CA SER A 55 17.35 -7.83 14.01
C SER A 55 17.67 -6.35 14.00
N SER A 56 18.52 -5.90 13.08
CA SER A 56 18.67 -4.47 12.82
C SER A 56 17.41 -3.90 12.18
N ASP A 57 17.21 -2.61 12.43
CA ASP A 57 16.12 -1.87 11.84
C ASP A 57 16.23 -1.85 10.33
N ARG A 58 15.08 -1.94 9.67
CA ARG A 58 14.99 -1.64 8.25
C ARG A 58 14.49 -0.22 8.08
N GLU A 59 15.39 0.67 7.70
CA GLU A 59 15.05 2.05 7.37
C GLU A 59 14.63 2.15 5.90
N SER A 60 13.52 2.82 5.63
CA SER A 60 13.03 3.06 4.28
C SER A 60 12.76 4.54 4.05
N GLU A 61 13.23 5.04 2.92
CA GLU A 61 12.87 6.33 2.37
C GLU A 61 11.99 6.10 1.15
N ILE A 62 10.73 6.52 1.24
CA ILE A 62 9.72 6.35 0.19
C ILE A 62 9.38 7.73 -0.34
N ARG A 63 9.45 7.91 -1.65
CA ARG A 63 9.02 9.15 -2.31
C ARG A 63 7.93 8.82 -3.32
N ILE A 64 6.88 9.62 -3.29
CA ILE A 64 5.74 9.51 -4.20
C ILE A 64 5.48 10.90 -4.75
N ASP A 65 5.33 11.01 -6.06
CA ASP A 65 4.87 12.21 -6.76
C ASP A 65 3.91 11.73 -7.86
N LEU A 66 2.61 11.69 -7.51
CA LEU A 66 1.57 11.17 -8.40
C LEU A 66 1.42 12.01 -9.69
N PRO A 67 1.44 13.36 -9.65
CA PRO A 67 1.44 14.17 -10.87
C PRO A 67 2.61 13.91 -11.80
N ALA A 68 3.79 13.60 -11.26
CA ALA A 68 4.98 13.28 -12.06
C ALA A 68 5.07 11.79 -12.46
N GLU A 69 4.11 10.96 -12.05
CA GLU A 69 4.14 9.50 -12.18
C GLU A 69 5.45 8.89 -11.62
N TYR A 70 5.89 9.40 -10.47
CA TYR A 70 7.15 9.02 -9.85
C TYR A 70 6.94 8.31 -8.52
N PHE A 71 7.64 7.20 -8.34
CA PHE A 71 7.72 6.43 -7.10
C PHE A 71 9.16 5.97 -6.88
N SER A 72 9.65 6.10 -5.66
CA SER A 72 10.90 5.44 -5.27
C SER A 72 10.81 4.88 -3.87
N VAL A 73 11.46 3.75 -3.65
CA VAL A 73 11.70 3.22 -2.31
C VAL A 73 13.16 2.80 -2.19
N LYS A 74 13.86 3.42 -1.26
CA LYS A 74 15.21 3.04 -0.83
C LYS A 74 15.10 2.41 0.54
N ALA A 75 15.54 1.17 0.67
CA ALA A 75 15.47 0.43 1.92
C ALA A 75 16.84 -0.13 2.29
N SER A 76 17.25 0.14 3.52
CA SER A 76 18.54 -0.26 4.08
C SER A 76 18.31 -1.16 5.29
N ARG A 77 19.06 -2.25 5.36
CA ARG A 77 19.18 -3.11 6.55
C ARG A 77 20.59 -3.69 6.57
N ASP A 78 21.23 -3.65 7.74
CA ASP A 78 22.63 -4.06 7.90
C ASP A 78 23.54 -3.40 6.85
N THR A 79 24.15 -4.19 5.97
CA THR A 79 25.05 -3.75 4.90
C THR A 79 24.37 -3.71 3.52
N ILE A 80 23.08 -4.04 3.45
CA ILE A 80 22.33 -4.15 2.20
C ILE A 80 21.38 -2.97 2.06
N THR A 81 21.56 -2.21 0.99
CA THR A 81 20.65 -1.17 0.52
C THR A 81 20.07 -1.57 -0.82
N THR A 82 18.75 -1.61 -0.91
CA THR A 82 18.02 -1.83 -2.16
C THR A 82 17.27 -0.57 -2.51
N GLU A 83 17.26 -0.21 -3.78
CA GLU A 83 16.56 0.97 -4.26
C GLU A 83 15.80 0.62 -5.53
N TYR A 84 14.52 0.99 -5.53
CA TYR A 84 13.67 0.95 -6.71
C TYR A 84 13.27 2.39 -7.04
N GLU A 85 13.37 2.74 -8.31
CA GLU A 85 12.94 4.03 -8.84
C GLU A 85 12.06 3.73 -10.07
N LEU A 86 10.80 4.12 -9.99
CA LEU A 86 9.83 4.11 -11.07
C LEU A 86 9.59 5.56 -11.48
N ASN A 87 9.96 5.90 -12.70
CA ASN A 87 9.70 7.21 -13.28
C ASN A 87 8.93 7.00 -14.57
N LYS A 88 7.61 7.21 -14.53
CA LYS A 88 6.67 6.87 -15.60
C LYS A 88 6.78 5.37 -15.92
N SER A 89 7.24 5.03 -17.12
CA SER A 89 7.46 3.65 -17.58
C SER A 89 8.88 3.12 -17.31
N GLU A 90 9.82 3.96 -16.89
CA GLU A 90 11.18 3.55 -16.59
C GLU A 90 11.28 2.94 -15.20
N CYS A 91 11.93 1.79 -15.11
CA CYS A 91 12.28 1.13 -13.86
C CYS A 91 13.79 1.05 -13.71
N LYS A 92 14.32 1.57 -12.60
CA LYS A 92 15.73 1.47 -12.21
C LYS A 92 15.83 0.76 -10.87
N ILE A 93 16.77 -0.17 -10.80
CA ILE A 93 17.06 -0.94 -9.60
C ILE A 93 18.50 -0.68 -9.22
N ARG A 94 18.76 -0.37 -7.94
CA ARG A 94 20.11 -0.28 -7.41
C ARG A 94 20.28 -1.20 -6.21
N LEU A 95 21.45 -1.82 -6.12
CA LEU A 95 21.89 -2.61 -4.97
C LEU A 95 23.19 -2.01 -4.46
N ASN A 96 23.17 -1.52 -3.22
CA ASN A 96 24.30 -0.81 -2.60
C ASN A 96 24.82 0.35 -3.46
N GLY A 97 23.90 1.06 -4.14
CA GLY A 97 24.21 2.17 -5.04
C GLY A 97 24.62 1.77 -6.47
N LEU A 98 24.84 0.49 -6.76
CA LEU A 98 25.20 0.01 -8.11
C LEU A 98 23.94 -0.25 -8.95
N SER A 99 23.94 0.24 -10.19
CA SER A 99 22.83 0.06 -11.15
C SER A 99 23.10 -0.99 -12.22
N ASN A 100 24.36 -1.33 -12.49
CA ASN A 100 24.77 -2.34 -13.48
C ASN A 100 24.79 -3.74 -12.86
N LEU A 101 23.62 -4.21 -12.42
CA LEU A 101 23.47 -5.48 -11.73
C LEU A 101 23.46 -6.65 -12.72
N SER A 102 24.25 -7.68 -12.42
CA SER A 102 24.15 -8.96 -13.12
C SER A 102 22.83 -9.66 -12.80
N GLU A 103 22.38 -10.55 -13.69
CA GLU A 103 21.18 -11.36 -13.46
C GLU A 103 21.29 -12.19 -12.17
N GLY A 104 22.48 -12.69 -11.84
CA GLY A 104 22.74 -13.40 -10.58
C GLY A 104 22.50 -12.51 -9.36
N GLN A 105 22.98 -11.27 -9.36
CA GLN A 105 22.74 -10.33 -8.26
C GLN A 105 21.26 -10.00 -8.09
N LEU A 106 20.54 -9.80 -9.19
CA LEU A 106 19.09 -9.56 -9.19
C LEU A 106 18.34 -10.74 -8.57
N LYS A 107 18.66 -11.98 -9.00
CA LYS A 107 18.01 -13.20 -8.48
C LYS A 107 18.32 -13.44 -7.00
N THR A 108 19.58 -13.35 -6.59
CA THR A 108 19.99 -13.56 -5.19
C THR A 108 19.30 -12.59 -4.24
N ASN A 109 19.16 -11.32 -4.66
CA ASN A 109 18.53 -10.28 -3.85
C ASN A 109 17.01 -10.12 -4.13
N ARG A 110 16.44 -10.98 -4.99
CA ARG A 110 15.02 -10.96 -5.38
C ARG A 110 14.55 -9.58 -5.89
N LEU A 111 15.39 -8.95 -6.69
CA LEU A 111 15.15 -7.61 -7.24
C LEU A 111 14.55 -7.72 -8.64
N SER A 112 13.41 -7.07 -8.86
CA SER A 112 12.76 -7.03 -10.17
C SER A 112 11.83 -5.81 -10.31
N CYS A 113 11.49 -5.45 -11.55
CA CYS A 113 10.59 -4.34 -11.81
C CYS A 113 9.13 -4.66 -11.48
N GLU A 114 8.74 -5.94 -11.49
CA GLU A 114 7.47 -6.41 -10.96
C GLU A 114 7.40 -6.13 -9.45
N ARG A 115 8.50 -6.37 -8.73
CA ARG A 115 8.58 -6.07 -7.30
C ARG A 115 8.54 -4.57 -7.02
N ALA A 116 9.17 -3.75 -7.87
CA ALA A 116 9.06 -2.29 -7.80
C ALA A 116 7.61 -1.83 -7.95
N ASN A 117 6.88 -2.36 -8.94
CA ASN A 117 5.47 -2.03 -9.16
C ASN A 117 4.57 -2.53 -8.02
N MET A 118 4.89 -3.67 -7.41
CA MET A 118 4.19 -4.15 -6.22
C MET A 118 4.35 -3.20 -5.02
N TYR A 119 5.50 -2.52 -4.86
CA TYR A 119 5.68 -1.54 -3.79
C TYR A 119 4.97 -0.20 -4.04
N LYS A 120 4.74 0.16 -5.30
CA LYS A 120 3.99 1.37 -5.67
C LYS A 120 2.49 1.25 -5.37
N ASN A 121 1.95 0.05 -5.50
CA ASN A 121 0.51 -0.25 -5.40
C ASN A 121 0.12 -0.76 -4.00
#